data_AF-A0A399RPI6-F1
#
_entry.id   AF-A0A399RPI6-F1
#
_cell.length_a   1.000
_cell.length_b   1.000
_cell.length_c   1.000
_cell.angle_alpha   90.00
_cell.angle_beta   90.00
_cell.angle_gamma   90.00
#
_symmetry.space_group_name_H-M   'P 1'
#
loop_
_entity.id
_entity.type
_entity.pdbx_description
1 polymer ?
#
loop_
_entity_poly.entity_id
_entity_poly.type
_entity_poly.pdbx_seq_one_letter_code
_entity_poly.pdbx_strand_id
1 'polypeptide(L)' 'MFTQLNPPIPMTVTDKGDGFAIGVIDYGQEHNLIWVTMITATGEIWCAPNPKVRGQSNWTMGRARPKLETPH' A
#
# COMPACT_ATOMS: atom_id res chain seq x y z
N MET A 1 -15.09 8.02 2.47
CA MET A 1 -14.39 9.18 1.87
C MET A 1 -13.23 8.68 1.02
N PHE A 2 -13.08 9.20 -0.21
CA PHE A 2 -11.88 8.96 -1.03
C PHE A 2 -10.94 10.16 -0.91
N THR A 3 -9.67 9.90 -0.61
CA THR A 3 -8.61 10.89 -0.54
C THR A 3 -7.58 10.57 -1.60
N GLN A 4 -7.41 11.46 -2.58
CA GLN A 4 -6.31 11.35 -3.55
C GLN A 4 -4.97 11.61 -2.85
N LEU A 5 -3.97 10.80 -3.16
CA LEU A 5 -2.59 11.02 -2.73
C LEU A 5 -1.80 11.72 -3.82
N ASN A 6 -1.23 12.88 -3.49
CA ASN A 6 -0.35 13.64 -4.36
C ASN A 6 0.75 14.29 -3.50
N PRO A 7 2.00 13.78 -3.51
CA PRO A 7 2.51 12.76 -4.43
C PRO A 7 2.03 11.32 -4.09
N PRO A 8 2.05 10.40 -5.07
CA PRO A 8 1.83 8.97 -4.80
C PRO A 8 2.85 8.40 -3.82
N ILE A 9 2.42 7.46 -2.97
CA ILE A 9 3.25 6.89 -1.92
C ILE A 9 3.75 5.50 -2.33
N PRO A 10 5.07 5.24 -2.36
CA PRO A 10 5.61 3.92 -2.67
C PRO A 10 5.30 2.90 -1.57
N MET A 11 4.73 1.76 -1.96
CA MET A 11 4.42 0.66 -1.04
C MET A 11 4.44 -0.70 -1.75
N THR A 12 4.36 -1.76 -0.96
CA THR A 12 4.22 -3.14 -1.41
C THR A 12 2.83 -3.64 -1.00
N VAL A 13 2.08 -4.20 -1.94
CA VAL A 13 0.82 -4.92 -1.68
C VAL A 13 1.15 -6.40 -1.53
N THR A 14 0.73 -7.01 -0.42
CA THR A 14 0.91 -8.45 -0.18
C THR A 14 0.33 -9.25 -1.35
N ASP A 15 1.07 -10.24 -1.85
CA ASP A 15 0.70 -11.11 -2.97
C ASP A 15 0.57 -10.42 -4.35
N LYS A 16 0.87 -9.10 -4.47
CA LYS A 16 0.87 -8.35 -5.75
C LYS A 16 2.20 -7.69 -6.07
N GLY A 17 2.95 -7.27 -5.06
CA GLY A 17 4.28 -6.67 -5.21
C GLY A 17 4.30 -5.15 -5.06
N ASP A 18 5.35 -4.54 -5.58
CA ASP A 18 5.68 -3.13 -5.38
C ASP A 18 4.84 -2.21 -6.30
N GLY A 19 4.42 -1.07 -5.75
CA GLY A 19 3.55 -0.13 -6.44
C GLY A 19 3.53 1.26 -5.81
N PHE A 20 2.70 2.13 -6.38
CA PHE A 20 2.46 3.48 -5.88
C PHE A 20 0.98 3.63 -5.51
N ALA A 21 0.73 3.95 -4.23
CA ALA A 21 -0.60 4.33 -3.81
C ALA A 21 -0.94 5.73 -4.30
N ILE A 22 -2.05 5.83 -5.00
CA ILE A 22 -2.58 7.07 -5.60
C ILE A 22 -3.82 7.59 -4.85
N GLY A 23 -4.36 6.80 -3.91
CA GLY A 23 -5.50 7.19 -3.10
C GLY A 23 -5.74 6.26 -1.92
N VAL A 24 -6.53 6.74 -0.96
CA VAL A 24 -7.03 5.98 0.20
C VAL A 24 -8.54 6.15 0.28
N ILE A 25 -9.26 5.05 0.46
CA ILE A 25 -10.69 5.04 0.78
C ILE A 25 -10.83 4.72 2.26
N ASP A 26 -11.47 5.64 2.97
CA ASP A 26 -11.91 5.47 4.35
C ASP A 26 -13.41 5.16 4.37
N TYR A 27 -13.78 3.97 4.83
CA TYR A 27 -15.18 3.55 4.99
C TYR A 27 -15.75 3.92 6.37
N GLY A 28 -14.96 4.51 7.26
CA GLY A 28 -15.35 4.86 8.62
C GLY A 28 -14.98 3.79 9.64
N GLN A 29 -15.67 3.85 10.78
CA GLN A 29 -15.43 2.97 11.92
C GLN A 29 -15.60 1.49 11.54
N GLU A 30 -14.85 0.62 12.20
CA GLU A 30 -14.86 -0.86 12.00
C GLU A 30 -14.37 -1.38 10.64
N HIS A 31 -13.95 -0.49 9.73
CA HIS A 31 -13.36 -0.88 8.45
C HIS A 31 -11.86 -0.54 8.36
N ASN A 32 -11.11 -1.32 7.59
CA ASN A 32 -9.74 -0.96 7.24
C ASN A 32 -9.75 0.23 6.27
N LEU A 33 -8.75 1.10 6.39
CA LEU A 33 -8.36 1.96 5.27
C LEU A 33 -8.01 1.09 4.06
N ILE A 34 -8.55 1.44 2.91
CA ILE A 34 -8.30 0.75 1.65
C ILE A 34 -7.38 1.61 0.79
N TRP A 35 -6.25 1.06 0.40
CA TRP A 35 -5.23 1.72 -0.40
C TRP A 35 -5.41 1.39 -1.88
N VAL A 36 -5.58 2.42 -2.71
CA VAL A 36 -5.65 2.28 -4.16
C VAL A 36 -4.24 2.40 -4.72
N THR A 37 -3.71 1.28 -5.20
CA THR A 37 -2.30 1.14 -5.56
C THR A 37 -2.16 0.67 -7.00
N MET A 38 -1.32 1.34 -7.78
CA MET A 38 -0.90 0.89 -9.10
C MET A 38 0.35 0.02 -8.96
N ILE A 39 0.27 -1.24 -9.37
CA ILE A 39 1.37 -2.20 -9.32
C ILE A 39 2.35 -1.90 -10.45
N THR A 40 3.61 -1.68 -10.11
CA THR A 40 4.63 -1.22 -11.06
C THR A 40 4.99 -2.26 -12.11
N ALA A 41 4.99 -3.54 -11.73
CA ALA A 41 5.38 -4.64 -12.61
C ALA A 41 4.30 -4.99 -13.67
N THR A 42 3.01 -4.80 -13.35
CA THR A 42 1.89 -5.26 -14.18
C THR A 42 1.01 -4.12 -14.70
N GLY A 43 1.08 -2.93 -14.11
CA GLY A 43 0.18 -1.81 -14.40
C GLY A 43 -1.23 -1.97 -13.81
N GLU A 44 -1.51 -3.08 -13.12
CA GLU A 44 -2.81 -3.32 -12.49
C GLU A 44 -3.07 -2.33 -11.34
N ILE A 45 -4.33 -1.94 -11.17
CA ILE A 45 -4.76 -1.13 -10.03
C ILE A 45 -5.49 -2.05 -9.05
N TRP A 46 -5.02 -2.06 -7.79
CA TRP A 46 -5.56 -2.87 -6.71
C TRP A 46 -6.02 -2.02 -5.52
N CYS A 47 -7.10 -2.46 -4.88
CA CYS A 47 -7.60 -1.92 -3.61
C CYS A 47 -7.23 -2.88 -2.48
N ALA A 48 -6.27 -2.51 -1.63
CA ALA A 48 -5.76 -3.37 -0.57
C ALA A 48 -6.06 -2.80 0.83
N PRO A 49 -6.58 -3.60 1.78
CA PRO A 49 -6.81 -3.11 3.14
C PRO A 49 -5.48 -2.90 3.88
N ASN A 50 -5.48 -2.05 4.89
CA ASN A 50 -4.28 -1.68 5.66
C ASN A 50 -3.39 -2.88 6.10
N PRO A 51 -3.93 -4.03 6.56
CA PRO A 51 -3.11 -5.19 6.92
C PRO A 51 -2.35 -5.83 5.75
N LYS A 52 -2.75 -5.56 4.50
CA LYS A 52 -2.19 -6.13 3.26
C LYS A 52 -1.24 -5.18 2.52
N VAL A 53 -0.83 -4.07 3.14
CA VAL A 53 0.15 -3.14 2.57
C VAL A 53 1.36 -2.95 3.49
N ARG A 54 2.54 -2.71 2.91
CA ARG A 54 3.79 -2.44 3.63
C ARG A 54 4.53 -1.28 2.97
N GLY A 55 5.13 -0.39 3.75
CA GLY A 55 6.01 0.65 3.20
C GLY A 55 7.27 0.02 2.57
N GLN A 56 7.79 0.62 1.51
CA GLN A 56 9.05 0.16 0.91
C GLN A 56 10.27 0.49 1.80
N SER A 57 11.37 -0.22 1.57
CA SER A 57 12.66 0.12 2.17
C SER A 57 13.15 1.48 1.68
N ASN A 58 13.78 2.24 2.56
CA ASN A 58 14.39 3.53 2.23
C ASN A 58 15.70 3.68 3.02
N TRP A 59 16.84 3.52 2.33
CA TRP A 59 18.16 3.52 2.97
C TRP A 59 18.60 4.90 3.47
N THR A 60 18.25 5.99 2.77
CA THR A 60 18.59 7.35 3.23
C THR A 60 17.82 7.73 4.48
N MET A 61 16.62 7.17 4.65
CA MET A 61 15.79 7.34 5.85
C MET A 61 15.99 6.22 6.89
N GLY A 62 16.98 5.34 6.72
CA GLY A 62 17.25 4.23 7.65
C GLY A 62 16.11 3.20 7.80
N ARG A 63 15.17 3.16 6.85
CA ARG A 63 13.99 2.28 6.89
C ARG A 63 14.30 0.95 6.21
N ALA A 64 14.42 -0.10 7.01
CA ALA A 64 14.55 -1.48 6.51
C ALA A 64 13.26 -1.95 5.81
N ARG A 65 13.37 -2.96 4.93
CA ARG A 65 12.19 -3.59 4.31
C ARG A 65 11.36 -4.28 5.41
N PRO A 66 10.05 -4.01 5.50
CA PRO A 66 9.20 -4.69 6.48
C PRO A 66 9.18 -6.20 6.21
N LYS A 67 9.20 -7.01 7.28
CA LYS A 67 8.93 -8.44 7.14
C LYS A 67 7.47 -8.61 6.69
N LEU A 68 7.26 -9.32 5.58
CA LEU A 68 5.93 -9.81 5.24
C LEU A 68 5.62 -10.91 6.24
N GLU A 69 4.62 -10.69 7.11
CA GLU A 69 4.13 -11.76 7.95
C GLU A 69 3.42 -12.78 7.05
N THR A 70 3.80 -14.04 7.17
CA THR A 70 3.10 -15.17 6.55
C THR A 70 1.68 -15.22 7.13
N PRO A 71 0.63 -15.45 6.32
CA PRO A 71 -0.72 -15.61 6.86
C PRO A 71 -0.74 -16.76 7.90
N HIS A 72 -1.32 -16.49 9.07
CA HIS A 72 -1.73 -17.52 10.04
C HIS A 72 -3.00 -18.22 9.55
#